data_AF-A0A9P7YNI0-F1
#
_entry.id   AF-A0A9P7YNI0-F1
#
_cell.length_a   1.000
_cell.length_b   1.000
_cell.length_c   1.000
_cell.angle_alpha   90.00
_cell.angle_beta   90.00
_cell.angle_gamma   90.00
#
_symmetry.space_group_name_H-M   'P 1'
#
loop_
_entity.id
_entity.type
_entity.pdbx_description
1 polymer ?
#
loop_
_entity_poly.entity_id
_entity_poly.type
_entity_poly.pdbx_seq_one_letter_code
_entity_poly.pdbx_strand_id
1 'polypeptide(L)'
;MAAPKITLYTSYSCPWAHRAQVVLRELNLDFETVIIDLSVPRSAEYLAVNPRGLVPALAYNGEILTESSVISQFLVDAHPSHLEKTSSEPGGAFQRAKINFFVDTYFSKVHGLTFVAWRAEKGPEKDEAAKKVVDAIVKDIEPLLKVCLFLNPIHCEHTSHASEAVIS
;
A
#
# COMPACT_ATOMS: atom_id res chain seq x y z
N MET A 1 16.54 21.17 -10.11
CA MET A 1 17.29 19.89 -10.04
C MET A 1 16.86 19.03 -11.21
N ALA A 2 17.75 18.21 -11.78
CA ALA A 2 17.37 17.29 -12.84
C ALA A 2 16.33 16.28 -12.31
N ALA A 3 15.40 15.85 -13.17
CA ALA A 3 14.47 14.78 -12.83
C ALA A 3 15.26 13.50 -12.49
N PRO A 4 14.86 12.74 -11.46
CA PRO A 4 15.57 11.51 -11.10
C PRO A 4 15.44 10.47 -12.20
N LYS A 5 16.47 9.64 -12.36
CA LYS A 5 16.36 8.44 -13.17
C LYS A 5 15.72 7.34 -12.34
N ILE A 6 14.52 6.89 -12.76
CA ILE A 6 13.75 5.88 -12.04
C ILE A 6 13.56 4.63 -12.92
N THR A 7 13.88 3.47 -12.36
CA THR A 7 13.55 2.17 -12.94
C THR A 7 12.78 1.34 -11.92
N LEU A 8 11.58 0.89 -12.27
CA LEU A 8 10.76 -0.01 -11.45
C LEU A 8 10.86 -1.44 -11.97
N TYR A 9 11.39 -2.33 -11.14
CA TYR A 9 11.32 -3.77 -11.36
C TYR A 9 10.00 -4.30 -10.76
N THR A 10 9.09 -4.76 -11.61
CA THR A 10 7.71 -5.11 -11.24
C THR A 10 7.26 -6.42 -11.90
N SER A 11 6.06 -6.89 -11.58
CA SER A 11 5.41 -8.01 -12.25
C SER A 11 3.90 -7.77 -12.34
N TYR A 12 3.28 -8.16 -13.46
CA TYR A 12 1.85 -7.92 -13.72
C TYR A 12 0.91 -8.63 -12.74
N SER A 13 1.38 -9.67 -12.06
CA SER A 13 0.59 -10.48 -11.13
C SER A 13 0.83 -10.14 -9.66
N CYS A 14 1.73 -9.19 -9.35
CA CYS A 14 2.13 -8.92 -7.98
C CYS A 14 1.41 -7.69 -7.40
N PRO A 15 0.44 -7.86 -6.48
CA PRO A 15 -0.27 -6.73 -5.88
C PRO A 15 0.63 -5.83 -5.01
N TRP A 16 1.72 -6.36 -4.45
CA TRP A 16 2.72 -5.54 -3.77
C TRP A 16 3.45 -4.62 -4.75
N ALA A 17 3.81 -5.12 -5.92
CA ALA A 17 4.51 -4.32 -6.93
C ALA A 17 3.61 -3.21 -7.50
N HIS A 18 2.31 -3.48 -7.61
CA HIS A 18 1.32 -2.48 -8.03
C HIS A 18 1.28 -1.25 -7.11
N ARG A 19 1.61 -1.37 -5.82
CA ARG A 19 1.61 -0.22 -4.90
C ARG A 19 2.62 0.84 -5.29
N ALA A 20 3.86 0.43 -5.58
CA ALA A 20 4.90 1.34 -6.04
C ALA A 20 4.51 1.95 -7.40
N GLN A 21 3.93 1.14 -8.29
CA GLN A 21 3.49 1.59 -9.61
C GLN A 21 2.35 2.61 -9.54
N VAL A 22 1.39 2.42 -8.62
CA VAL A 22 0.30 3.39 -8.37
C VAL A 22 0.90 4.71 -7.89
N VAL A 23 1.78 4.69 -6.87
CA VAL A 23 2.38 5.93 -6.36
C VAL A 23 3.17 6.68 -7.44
N LEU A 24 4.00 5.99 -8.22
CA LEU A 24 4.74 6.62 -9.33
C LEU A 24 3.81 7.31 -10.33
N ARG A 25 2.68 6.67 -10.67
CA ARG A 25 1.68 7.21 -11.60
C ARG A 25 0.89 8.38 -11.00
N GLU A 26 0.42 8.26 -9.77
CA GLU A 26 -0.31 9.35 -9.09
C GLU A 26 0.57 10.60 -8.94
N LEU A 27 1.87 10.42 -8.72
CA LEU A 27 2.83 11.52 -8.65
C LEU A 27 3.29 12.03 -10.02
N ASN A 28 2.79 11.47 -11.12
CA ASN A 28 3.20 11.79 -12.50
C ASN A 28 4.72 11.76 -12.69
N LEU A 29 5.38 10.76 -12.11
CA LEU A 29 6.82 10.57 -12.28
C LEU A 29 7.10 9.74 -13.53
N ASP A 30 8.10 10.14 -14.31
CA ASP A 30 8.60 9.33 -15.42
C ASP A 30 9.47 8.19 -14.88
N PHE A 31 9.20 6.96 -15.32
CA PHE A 31 9.97 5.78 -14.92
C PHE A 31 10.02 4.72 -16.02
N GLU A 32 11.15 4.02 -16.09
CA GLU A 32 11.28 2.81 -16.89
C GLU A 32 10.70 1.61 -16.13
N THR A 33 10.01 0.71 -16.83
CA THR A 33 9.47 -0.52 -16.24
C THR A 33 10.26 -1.72 -16.72
N VAL A 34 10.76 -2.53 -15.78
CA VAL A 34 11.36 -3.84 -16.06
C VAL A 34 10.45 -4.92 -15.50
N ILE A 35 9.92 -5.77 -16.38
CA ILE A 35 9.03 -6.87 -15.98
C ILE A 35 9.85 -8.07 -15.56
N ILE A 36 9.62 -8.55 -14.34
CA ILE A 36 10.20 -9.77 -13.79
C ILE A 36 9.14 -10.86 -13.82
N ASP A 37 9.48 -11.96 -14.50
CA ASP A 37 8.66 -13.17 -14.49
C ASP A 37 8.87 -13.92 -13.17
N LEU A 38 7.81 -13.98 -12.35
CA LEU A 38 7.82 -14.66 -11.06
C LEU A 38 7.50 -16.17 -11.18
N SER A 39 7.10 -16.64 -12.35
CA SER A 39 6.80 -18.06 -12.62
C SER A 39 8.05 -18.91 -12.83
N VAL A 40 9.18 -18.28 -13.17
CA VAL A 40 10.47 -18.94 -13.37
C VAL A 40 11.50 -18.49 -12.33
N PRO A 41 12.56 -19.28 -12.07
CA PRO A 41 13.67 -18.84 -11.25
C PRO A 41 14.24 -17.50 -11.73
N ARG A 42 14.55 -16.62 -10.79
CA ARG A 42 15.01 -15.26 -11.08
C ARG A 42 16.40 -15.30 -11.69
N SER A 43 16.63 -14.48 -12.71
CA SER A 43 17.92 -14.42 -13.40
C SER A 43 19.03 -13.88 -12.48
N ALA A 44 20.28 -14.21 -12.77
CA ALA A 44 21.42 -13.73 -11.99
C ALA A 44 21.52 -12.20 -12.00
N GLU A 45 21.16 -11.57 -13.12
CA GLU A 45 21.13 -10.12 -13.29
C GLU A 45 20.10 -9.48 -12.36
N TYR A 46 18.90 -10.07 -12.24
CA TYR A 46 17.89 -9.53 -11.33
C TYR A 46 18.22 -9.81 -9.85
N LEU A 47 18.80 -10.97 -9.55
CA LEU A 47 19.26 -11.28 -8.19
C LEU A 47 20.39 -10.35 -7.74
N ALA A 48 21.18 -9.80 -8.66
CA ALA A 48 22.15 -8.74 -8.35
C ALA A 48 21.46 -7.41 -7.96
N VAL A 49 20.24 -7.15 -8.45
CA VAL A 49 19.41 -6.00 -8.06
C VAL A 49 18.73 -6.25 -6.72
N ASN A 50 18.02 -7.37 -6.58
CA ASN A 50 17.38 -7.78 -5.34
C ASN A 50 17.74 -9.24 -5.01
N PRO A 51 18.68 -9.49 -4.07
CA PRO A 51 19.09 -10.83 -3.68
C PRO A 51 17.95 -11.72 -3.15
N ARG A 52 16.84 -11.13 -2.70
CA ARG A 52 15.64 -11.87 -2.26
C ARG A 52 14.79 -12.35 -3.43
N GLY A 53 15.01 -11.84 -4.65
CA GLY A 53 14.27 -12.19 -5.85
C GLY A 53 12.78 -11.81 -5.80
N LEU A 54 12.42 -10.79 -5.01
CA LEU A 54 11.06 -10.30 -4.84
C LEU A 54 10.84 -8.97 -5.56
N VAL A 55 9.65 -8.75 -6.08
CA VAL A 55 9.20 -7.44 -6.59
C VAL A 55 8.21 -6.79 -5.60
N PRO A 56 8.15 -5.45 -5.52
CA PRO A 56 8.91 -4.49 -6.32
C PRO A 56 10.34 -4.26 -5.84
N ALA A 57 11.20 -3.83 -6.77
CA ALA A 57 12.44 -3.12 -6.47
C ALA A 57 12.46 -1.81 -7.28
N LEU A 58 12.93 -0.73 -6.67
CA LEU A 58 13.04 0.59 -7.28
C LEU A 58 14.53 0.94 -7.38
N ALA A 59 15.02 1.20 -8.59
CA ALA A 59 16.29 1.91 -8.76
C ALA A 59 15.98 3.41 -8.87
N TYR A 60 16.50 4.20 -7.94
CA TYR A 60 16.34 5.65 -7.90
C TYR A 60 17.73 6.29 -7.94
N ASN A 61 18.08 6.92 -9.07
CA ASN A 61 19.44 7.44 -9.33
C ASN A 61 20.56 6.41 -9.11
N GLY A 62 20.27 5.13 -9.38
CA GLY A 62 21.22 4.03 -9.22
C GLY A 62 21.22 3.36 -7.84
N GLU A 63 20.53 3.93 -6.85
CA GLU A 63 20.34 3.29 -5.54
C GLU A 63 19.11 2.38 -5.54
N ILE A 64 19.22 1.22 -4.90
CA ILE A 64 18.14 0.23 -4.86
C ILE A 64 17.36 0.34 -3.55
N LEU A 65 16.03 0.47 -3.68
CA LEU A 65 15.07 0.30 -2.61
C LEU A 65 14.19 -0.93 -2.89
N THR A 66 13.86 -1.67 -1.84
CA THR A 66 12.97 -2.84 -1.88
C THR A 66 11.88 -2.68 -0.83
N GLU A 67 10.86 -3.54 -0.88
CA GLU A 67 9.63 -3.48 -0.08
C GLU A 67 8.63 -2.43 -0.54
N SER A 68 7.43 -2.89 -0.89
CA SER A 68 6.40 -2.07 -1.53
C SER A 68 5.98 -0.85 -0.69
N SER A 69 5.77 -1.01 0.62
CA SER A 69 5.38 0.08 1.52
C SER A 69 6.51 1.09 1.71
N VAL A 70 7.76 0.62 1.81
CA VAL A 70 8.95 1.47 1.96
C VAL A 70 9.16 2.30 0.70
N ILE A 71 9.08 1.67 -0.48
CA ILE A 71 9.17 2.37 -1.77
C ILE A 71 8.05 3.41 -1.90
N SER A 72 6.79 3.03 -1.64
CA SER A 72 5.66 3.96 -1.72
C SER A 72 5.85 5.17 -0.80
N GLN A 73 6.27 4.96 0.45
CA GLN A 73 6.50 6.06 1.37
C GLN A 73 7.67 6.95 0.95
N PHE A 74 8.78 6.36 0.49
CA PHE A 74 9.93 7.10 -0.01
C PHE A 74 9.53 8.03 -1.17
N LEU A 75 8.75 7.54 -2.14
CA LEU A 75 8.31 8.35 -3.27
C LEU A 75 7.41 9.51 -2.83
N VAL A 76 6.54 9.30 -1.84
CA VAL A 76 5.72 10.37 -1.25
C VAL A 76 6.57 11.41 -0.52
N ASP A 77 7.64 11.01 0.16
CA ASP A 77 8.52 11.91 0.90
C ASP A 77 9.53 12.66 0.00
N ALA A 78 9.97 12.02 -1.09
CA ALA A 78 11.01 12.54 -1.98
C ALA A 78 10.49 13.55 -3.03
N HIS A 79 9.16 13.65 -3.18
CA HIS A 79 8.52 14.47 -4.21
C HIS A 79 7.37 15.29 -3.63
N PRO A 80 7.03 16.44 -4.24
CA PRO A 80 5.76 17.10 -3.97
C PRO A 80 4.60 16.11 -4.21
N SER A 81 3.90 15.77 -3.14
CA SER A 81 2.88 14.73 -3.13
C SER A 81 1.57 15.26 -2.58
N HIS A 82 0.47 14.88 -3.22
CA HIS A 82 -0.89 15.13 -2.75
C HIS A 82 -1.51 13.91 -2.06
N LEU A 83 -0.78 12.78 -2.02
CA LEU A 83 -1.28 11.50 -1.52
C LEU A 83 -1.38 11.49 0.00
N GLU A 84 -0.43 12.10 0.68
CA GLU A 84 -0.34 12.19 2.14
C GLU A 84 0.28 13.52 2.55
N LYS A 85 -0.09 14.05 3.70
CA LYS A 85 0.64 15.16 4.31
C LYS A 85 2.03 14.68 4.74
N THR A 86 3.03 15.54 4.58
CA THR A 86 4.35 15.35 5.17
C THR A 86 4.27 15.31 6.70
N SER A 87 5.22 14.65 7.36
CA SER A 87 5.22 14.55 8.82
C SER A 87 5.37 15.91 9.52
N SER A 88 5.95 16.90 8.83
CA SER A 88 6.10 18.29 9.30
C SER A 88 4.84 19.13 9.18
N GLU A 89 3.87 18.74 8.35
CA GLU A 89 2.62 19.48 8.19
C GLU A 89 1.68 19.26 9.39
N PRO A 90 0.84 20.25 9.74
CA PRO A 90 -0.16 20.11 10.79
C PRO A 90 -1.06 18.87 10.58
N GLY A 91 -1.01 17.97 11.57
CA GLY A 91 -1.74 16.70 11.57
C GLY A 91 -1.16 15.61 10.67
N GLY A 92 -0.05 15.87 9.96
CA GLY A 92 0.54 14.93 9.00
C GLY A 92 1.08 13.65 9.65
N ALA A 93 1.81 13.77 10.75
CA ALA A 93 2.30 12.60 11.50
C ALA A 93 1.14 11.66 11.93
N PHE A 94 0.02 12.24 12.39
CA PHE A 94 -1.14 11.45 12.83
C PHE A 94 -1.92 10.86 11.65
N GLN A 95 -2.03 11.59 10.54
CA GLN A 95 -2.62 11.06 9.30
C GLN A 95 -1.83 9.86 8.79
N ARG A 96 -0.50 9.97 8.70
CA ARG A 96 0.40 8.88 8.28
C ARG A 96 0.30 7.68 9.22
N ALA A 97 0.23 7.90 10.53
CA ALA A 97 0.01 6.83 11.50
C ALA A 97 -1.33 6.10 11.29
N LYS A 98 -2.42 6.82 10.98
CA LYS A 98 -3.73 6.21 10.66
C LYS A 98 -3.70 5.42 9.35
N ILE A 99 -3.04 5.94 8.31
CA ILE A 99 -2.83 5.23 7.04
C ILE A 99 -2.07 3.92 7.31
N ASN A 100 -0.96 4.00 8.04
CA ASN A 100 -0.15 2.84 8.37
C ASN A 100 -0.92 1.82 9.22
N PHE A 101 -1.72 2.28 10.18
CA PHE A 101 -2.58 1.40 10.98
C PHE A 101 -3.64 0.70 10.13
N PHE A 102 -4.26 1.39 9.17
CA PHE A 102 -5.19 0.78 8.23
C PHE A 102 -4.51 -0.31 7.39
N VAL A 103 -3.33 0.00 6.83
CA VAL A 103 -2.55 -0.95 6.02
C VAL A 103 -2.14 -2.18 6.86
N ASP A 104 -1.64 -1.97 8.07
CA ASP A 104 -1.25 -3.04 8.98
C ASP A 104 -2.43 -3.91 9.40
N THR A 105 -3.58 -3.30 9.68
CA THR A 105 -4.82 -4.03 10.00
C THR A 105 -5.24 -4.92 8.83
N TYR A 106 -5.20 -4.41 7.59
CA TYR A 106 -5.48 -5.22 6.40
C TYR A 106 -4.55 -6.43 6.29
N PHE A 107 -3.24 -6.24 6.47
CA PHE A 107 -2.31 -7.36 6.36
C PHE A 107 -2.42 -8.38 7.48
N SER A 108 -2.59 -7.92 8.70
CA SER A 108 -2.62 -8.78 9.88
C SER A 108 -3.96 -9.51 10.05
N LYS A 109 -5.08 -8.97 9.55
CA LYS A 109 -6.42 -9.54 9.73
C LYS A 109 -7.05 -10.11 8.47
N VAL A 110 -6.79 -9.52 7.30
CA VAL A 110 -7.53 -9.84 6.06
C VAL A 110 -6.65 -10.58 5.05
N HIS A 111 -5.45 -10.08 4.79
CA HIS A 111 -4.61 -10.56 3.69
C HIS A 111 -4.36 -12.08 3.71
N GLY A 112 -4.05 -12.64 4.89
CA GLY A 112 -3.85 -14.08 5.05
C GLY A 112 -5.08 -14.90 4.64
N LEU A 113 -6.28 -14.42 4.99
CA LEU A 113 -7.56 -15.06 4.61
C LEU A 113 -7.82 -14.95 3.11
N THR A 114 -7.54 -13.78 2.52
CA THR A 114 -7.69 -13.57 1.07
C THR A 114 -6.82 -14.53 0.28
N PHE A 115 -5.61 -14.79 0.76
CA PHE A 115 -4.69 -15.71 0.13
C PHE A 115 -5.16 -17.17 0.19
N VAL A 116 -5.75 -17.58 1.32
CA VAL A 116 -6.41 -18.90 1.44
C VAL A 116 -7.59 -18.99 0.48
N ALA A 117 -8.46 -17.99 0.45
CA ALA A 117 -9.64 -17.97 -0.43
C ALA A 117 -9.29 -18.01 -1.93
N TRP A 118 -8.18 -17.38 -2.32
CA TRP A 118 -7.70 -17.44 -3.71
C TRP A 118 -7.20 -18.84 -4.09
N ARG A 119 -6.55 -19.55 -3.16
CA ARG A 119 -6.01 -20.90 -3.41
C ARG A 119 -7.04 -22.02 -3.29
N ALA A 120 -8.16 -21.77 -2.60
CA ALA A 120 -9.21 -22.76 -2.46
C ALA A 120 -9.79 -23.18 -3.82
N GLU A 121 -9.90 -24.50 -4.03
CA GLU A 121 -10.57 -25.07 -5.20
C GLU A 121 -12.10 -24.87 -5.10
N LYS A 122 -12.82 -25.00 -6.22
CA LYS A 122 -14.26 -24.75 -6.26
C LYS A 122 -15.01 -25.66 -5.27
N GLY A 123 -16.07 -25.12 -4.66
CA GLY A 123 -16.96 -25.87 -3.77
C GLY A 123 -17.15 -25.18 -2.42
N PRO A 124 -17.74 -25.87 -1.43
CA PRO A 124 -18.11 -25.29 -0.14
C PRO A 124 -16.94 -24.71 0.65
N GLU A 125 -15.72 -25.26 0.47
CA GLU A 125 -14.50 -24.73 1.09
C GLU A 125 -14.20 -23.30 0.63
N LYS A 126 -14.34 -23.02 -0.68
CA LYS A 126 -14.12 -21.69 -1.24
C LYS A 126 -15.16 -20.69 -0.76
N ASP A 127 -16.41 -21.11 -0.64
CA ASP A 127 -17.48 -20.25 -0.13
C ASP A 127 -17.25 -19.90 1.35
N GLU A 128 -16.81 -20.87 2.17
CA GLU A 128 -16.45 -20.63 3.57
C GLU A 128 -15.22 -19.70 3.68
N ALA A 129 -14.19 -19.92 2.86
CA ALA A 129 -13.01 -19.06 2.84
C ALA A 129 -13.36 -17.63 2.40
N ALA A 130 -14.19 -17.47 1.37
CA ALA A 130 -14.67 -16.16 0.92
C ALA A 130 -15.48 -15.46 2.02
N LYS A 131 -16.36 -16.19 2.71
CA LYS A 131 -17.10 -15.67 3.86
C LYS A 131 -16.17 -15.17 4.97
N LYS A 132 -15.12 -15.92 5.33
CA LYS A 132 -14.13 -15.49 6.33
C LYS A 132 -13.44 -14.18 5.93
N VAL A 133 -13.13 -13.98 4.65
CA VAL A 133 -12.57 -12.72 4.15
C VAL A 133 -13.56 -11.58 4.36
N VAL A 134 -14.81 -11.76 3.95
CA VAL A 134 -15.87 -10.73 4.10
C VAL A 134 -16.09 -10.40 5.57
N ASP A 135 -16.22 -11.40 6.43
CA ASP A 135 -16.43 -11.21 7.87
C ASP A 135 -15.28 -10.42 8.51
N ALA A 136 -14.02 -10.70 8.12
CA ALA A 136 -12.86 -9.96 8.58
C ALA A 136 -12.84 -8.51 8.06
N ILE A 137 -13.23 -8.27 6.80
CA ILE A 137 -13.35 -6.90 6.26
C ILE A 137 -14.40 -6.10 7.02
N VAL A 138 -15.61 -6.65 7.19
CA VAL A 138 -16.72 -5.97 7.89
C VAL A 138 -16.32 -5.65 9.33
N LYS A 139 -15.65 -6.58 10.00
CA LYS A 139 -15.25 -6.43 11.39
C LYS A 139 -14.09 -5.45 11.58
N ASP A 140 -13.01 -5.60 10.80
CA ASP A 140 -11.73 -4.97 11.11
C ASP A 140 -11.40 -3.79 10.17
N ILE A 141 -11.95 -3.74 8.95
CA ILE A 141 -11.62 -2.73 7.93
C ILE A 141 -12.70 -1.67 7.78
N GLU A 142 -13.98 -2.06 7.68
CA GLU A 142 -15.09 -1.10 7.52
C GLU A 142 -15.14 -0.01 8.61
N PRO A 143 -14.90 -0.32 9.91
CA PRO A 143 -14.90 0.73 10.93
C PRO A 143 -13.82 1.78 10.68
N LEU A 144 -12.68 1.38 10.12
CA LEU A 144 -11.58 2.30 9.83
C LEU A 144 -11.92 3.24 8.67
N LEU A 145 -12.62 2.74 7.64
CA LEU A 145 -13.07 3.54 6.49
C LEU A 145 -14.05 4.66 6.88
N LYS A 146 -14.88 4.43 7.91
CA LYS A 146 -15.87 5.41 8.40
C LYS A 146 -15.24 6.54 9.21
N VAL A 147 -14.08 6.30 9.82
CA VAL A 147 -13.46 7.21 10.80
C VAL A 147 -12.42 8.12 10.15
N CYS A 148 -11.75 7.68 9.08
CA CYS A 148 -10.75 8.44 8.34
C CYS A 148 -10.39 7.61 7.11
N LEU A 149 -10.34 8.18 5.90
CA LEU A 149 -9.19 8.03 4.98
C LEU A 149 -9.49 8.43 3.54
N PHE A 150 -10.74 8.43 3.06
CA PHE A 150 -10.98 8.47 1.61
C PHE A 150 -11.89 9.59 1.09
N LEU A 151 -12.52 10.38 1.95
CA LEU A 151 -13.33 11.53 1.53
C LEU A 151 -12.79 12.81 2.14
N ASN A 152 -12.01 13.52 1.32
CA ASN A 152 -11.75 14.96 1.34
C ASN A 152 -11.41 15.60 2.71
N PRO A 153 -10.21 16.19 2.90
CA PRO A 153 -9.82 16.83 4.18
C PRO A 153 -10.77 17.94 4.67
N ILE A 154 -11.71 18.41 3.85
CA ILE A 154 -12.70 19.45 4.18
C ILE A 154 -13.75 18.97 5.21
N HIS A 155 -13.99 17.66 5.36
CA HIS A 155 -15.11 17.16 6.20
C HIS A 155 -14.71 16.52 7.54
N CYS A 156 -13.42 16.40 7.84
CA CYS A 156 -12.96 15.72 9.06
C CYS A 156 -12.99 16.61 10.32
N GLU A 157 -13.22 17.92 10.20
CA GLU A 157 -13.26 18.85 11.34
C GLU A 157 -14.54 18.76 12.17
N HIS A 158 -15.58 18.04 11.73
CA HIS A 158 -16.87 18.01 12.43
C HIS A 158 -17.08 16.87 13.43
N THR A 159 -16.14 15.95 13.61
CA THR A 159 -16.30 14.85 14.58
C THR A 159 -15.70 15.11 15.96
N SER A 160 -15.13 16.30 16.22
CA SER A 160 -14.57 16.64 17.54
C SER A 160 -15.57 17.30 18.52
N HIS A 161 -16.87 17.34 18.21
CA HIS A 161 -17.89 17.94 19.08
C HIS A 161 -18.94 16.95 19.63
N ALA A 162 -18.75 15.64 19.43
CA ALA A 162 -19.68 14.63 19.93
C ALA A 162 -19.28 13.98 21.27
N SER A 163 -18.53 14.68 22.15
CA SER A 163 -18.22 14.17 23.50
C SER A 163 -18.59 15.09 24.67
N GLU A 164 -19.37 16.16 24.47
CA GLU A 164 -19.77 17.07 25.56
C GLU A 164 -21.28 17.15 25.84
N ALA A 165 -22.12 16.31 25.22
CA ALA A 165 -23.59 16.35 25.42
C ALA A 165 -24.16 15.16 26.21
N VAL A 166 -23.37 14.53 27.08
CA VAL A 166 -23.86 13.57 28.08
C VAL A 166 -23.13 13.83 29.39
N ILE A 167 -23.48 14.94 30.06
CA ILE A 167 -23.50 15.21 31.52
C ILE A 167 -23.99 16.67 31.64
N SER A 168 -25.32 16.85 31.67
CA SER A 168 -26.04 17.88 32.44
C SER A 168 -27.52 17.56 32.44
#